data_AF-A0A9Q4MHB1-F1
#
_entry.id   AF-A0A9Q4MHB1-F1
#
_cell.length_a   1.000
_cell.length_b   1.000
_cell.length_c   1.000
_cell.angle_alpha   90.00
_cell.angle_beta   90.00
_cell.angle_gamma   90.00
#
_symmetry.space_group_name_H-M   'P 1'
#
loop_
_entity.id
_entity.type
_entity.pdbx_description
1 polymer ?
#
loop_
_entity_poly.entity_id
_entity_poly.type
_entity_poly.pdbx_seq_one_letter_code
_entity_poly.pdbx_strand_id
1 'polypeptide(L)'
;MSTLALENAPTPRGARFTKIYDEHGNHIITRDEHKGLEWLAGYVGPSSNEYGPDCVAVKECCQLKIGGYDDWRVPELKELKSIGLLEGYWYWGDSGLLLWTCTPCEQEPKERATVFKFGVHYSFVASRSDKYPVRAVRGQMRTDAIATPKAGES
;
A
#
# COMPACT_ATOMS: atom_id res chain seq x y z
N MET A 1 11.66 -33.65 -30.06
CA MET A 1 11.19 -33.45 -28.68
C MET A 1 12.31 -32.80 -27.91
N SER A 2 12.24 -31.49 -27.71
CA SER A 2 13.20 -30.73 -26.91
C SER A 2 12.43 -29.73 -26.08
N THR A 3 12.33 -30.04 -24.79
CA THR A 3 11.79 -29.21 -23.73
C THR A 3 12.66 -27.96 -23.61
N LEU A 4 12.18 -26.82 -24.09
CA LEU A 4 12.77 -25.53 -23.73
C LEU A 4 12.03 -25.04 -22.48
N ALA A 5 12.76 -25.09 -21.36
CA ALA A 5 12.39 -24.43 -20.12
C ALA A 5 11.96 -23.00 -20.46
N LEU A 6 10.70 -22.68 -20.20
CA LEU A 6 10.22 -21.31 -20.28
C LEU A 6 10.96 -20.55 -19.19
N GLU A 7 11.94 -19.79 -19.67
CA GLU A 7 12.81 -18.88 -18.99
C GLU A 7 12.06 -18.25 -17.80
N ASN A 8 12.45 -18.65 -16.59
CA ASN A 8 12.41 -17.74 -15.45
C ASN A 8 13.27 -16.56 -15.84
N ALA A 9 12.70 -15.63 -16.62
CA ALA A 9 13.34 -14.40 -16.98
C ALA A 9 13.70 -13.74 -15.65
N PRO A 10 15.00 -13.54 -15.37
CA PRO A 10 15.39 -12.73 -14.23
C PRO A 10 14.78 -11.37 -14.50
N THR A 11 13.78 -10.95 -13.71
CA THR A 11 13.36 -9.55 -13.70
C THR A 11 14.63 -8.73 -13.59
N PRO A 12 14.91 -7.81 -14.53
CA PRO A 12 16.17 -7.09 -14.54
C PRO A 12 16.32 -6.46 -13.17
N ARG A 13 17.44 -6.74 -12.51
CA ARG A 13 17.89 -6.11 -11.28
C ARG A 13 17.70 -4.59 -11.44
N GLY A 14 16.55 -4.02 -11.03
CA GLY A 14 16.20 -2.65 -11.43
C GLY A 14 14.75 -2.17 -11.24
N ALA A 15 13.72 -3.03 -11.22
CA ALA A 15 12.36 -2.57 -10.93
C ALA A 15 12.10 -2.52 -9.41
N ARG A 16 12.03 -1.32 -8.82
CA ARG A 16 11.73 -1.16 -7.39
C ARG A 16 10.33 -1.69 -7.03
N PHE A 17 9.37 -1.59 -7.95
CA PHE A 17 7.99 -1.98 -7.70
C PHE A 17 7.47 -3.03 -8.68
N THR A 18 6.70 -3.97 -8.15
CA THR A 18 6.09 -5.06 -8.91
C THR A 18 4.59 -5.12 -8.63
N LYS A 19 3.76 -5.08 -9.68
CA LYS A 19 2.30 -5.25 -9.57
C LYS A 19 1.94 -6.73 -9.52
N ILE A 20 1.06 -7.10 -8.59
CA ILE A 20 0.55 -8.45 -8.38
C ILE A 20 -0.97 -8.43 -8.60
N TYR A 21 -1.44 -9.39 -9.38
CA TYR A 21 -2.82 -9.49 -9.82
C TYR A 21 -3.52 -10.70 -9.17
N ASP A 22 -4.84 -10.63 -9.04
CA ASP A 22 -5.67 -11.78 -8.65
C ASP A 22 -5.92 -12.73 -9.85
N GLU A 23 -6.64 -13.82 -9.60
CA GLU A 23 -7.02 -14.80 -10.63
C GLU A 23 -7.90 -14.22 -11.75
N HIS A 24 -8.50 -13.06 -11.53
CA HIS A 24 -9.32 -12.35 -12.49
C HIS A 24 -8.53 -11.26 -13.25
N GLY A 25 -7.23 -11.12 -12.97
CA GLY A 25 -6.37 -10.11 -13.59
C GLY A 25 -6.54 -8.70 -13.01
N ASN A 26 -7.17 -8.54 -11.85
CA ASN A 26 -7.25 -7.26 -11.16
C ASN A 26 -5.97 -7.00 -10.36
N HIS A 27 -5.44 -5.78 -10.45
CA HIS A 27 -4.28 -5.38 -9.65
C HIS A 27 -4.70 -5.26 -8.18
N ILE A 28 -4.17 -6.13 -7.32
CA ILE A 28 -4.54 -6.18 -5.89
C ILE A 28 -3.42 -5.74 -4.95
N ILE A 29 -2.15 -5.94 -5.34
CA ILE A 29 -0.99 -5.65 -4.49
C ILE A 29 0.12 -5.04 -5.34
N THR A 30 0.81 -4.02 -4.81
CA THR A 30 2.09 -3.57 -5.33
C THR A 30 3.18 -3.84 -4.30
N ARG A 31 4.23 -4.50 -4.74
CA ARG A 31 5.40 -4.86 -3.95
C ARG A 31 6.48 -3.80 -4.08
N ASP A 32 7.16 -3.44 -3.00
CA ASP A 32 8.35 -2.56 -2.95
C ASP A 32 9.59 -3.38 -2.53
N GLU A 33 10.37 -3.83 -3.52
CA GLU A 33 11.60 -4.64 -3.37
C GLU A 33 12.68 -3.92 -2.58
N HIS A 34 12.70 -2.59 -2.60
CA HIS A 34 13.71 -1.81 -1.89
C HIS A 34 13.40 -1.71 -0.38
N LYS A 35 12.13 -1.81 0.01
CA LYS A 35 11.71 -1.69 1.41
C LYS A 35 11.32 -3.01 2.06
N GLY A 36 11.15 -4.08 1.30
CA GLY A 36 10.63 -5.31 1.87
C GLY A 36 9.13 -5.26 2.15
N LEU A 37 8.40 -4.33 1.52
CA LEU A 37 7.00 -4.03 1.86
C LEU A 37 6.06 -4.40 0.71
N GLU A 38 4.84 -4.76 1.06
CA GLU A 38 3.74 -4.91 0.10
C GLU A 38 2.59 -3.98 0.48
N TRP A 39 1.94 -3.45 -0.54
CA TRP A 39 0.98 -2.38 -0.42
C TRP A 39 -0.31 -2.78 -1.14
N LEU A 40 -1.45 -2.46 -0.55
CA LEU A 40 -2.73 -2.62 -1.20
C LEU A 40 -2.77 -1.75 -2.47
N ALA A 41 -3.21 -2.30 -3.60
CA ALA A 41 -3.37 -1.55 -4.84
C ALA A 41 -4.46 -0.47 -4.73
N GLY A 42 -5.50 -0.75 -3.96
CA GLY A 42 -6.56 0.20 -3.59
C GLY A 42 -6.34 0.86 -2.24
N TYR A 43 -7.44 1.22 -1.59
CA TYR A 43 -7.49 1.84 -0.27
C TYR A 43 -8.70 1.33 0.51
N VAL A 44 -8.63 1.38 1.83
CA VAL A 44 -9.75 1.11 2.76
C VAL A 44 -10.26 2.41 3.38
N GLY A 45 -11.49 2.41 3.88
CA GLY A 45 -12.16 3.60 4.39
C GLY A 45 -12.82 4.44 3.29
N PRO A 46 -13.08 5.75 3.52
CA PRO A 46 -12.48 6.60 4.55
C PRO A 46 -13.03 6.40 5.97
N SER A 47 -12.14 6.40 6.96
CA SER A 47 -12.45 6.07 8.36
C SER A 47 -11.69 6.95 9.35
N SER A 48 -12.17 7.03 10.60
CA SER A 48 -11.44 7.70 11.68
C SER A 48 -10.25 6.86 12.13
N ASN A 49 -9.19 7.54 12.58
CA ASN A 49 -7.97 6.94 13.12
C ASN A 49 -7.87 7.22 14.63
N GLU A 50 -8.96 6.95 15.35
CA GLU A 50 -9.06 7.20 16.79
C GLU A 50 -7.95 6.49 17.58
N TYR A 51 -7.59 7.04 18.74
CA TYR A 51 -6.58 6.43 19.59
C TYR A 51 -7.18 5.29 20.41
N GLY A 52 -6.53 4.13 20.38
CA GLY A 52 -6.91 2.97 21.19
C GLY A 52 -7.55 1.84 20.37
N PRO A 53 -8.15 0.85 21.07
CA PRO A 53 -8.64 -0.38 20.44
C PRO A 53 -9.82 -0.14 19.49
N ASP A 54 -10.48 1.01 19.57
CA ASP A 54 -11.62 1.37 18.74
C ASP A 54 -11.28 2.06 17.42
N CYS A 55 -9.99 2.20 17.11
CA CYS A 55 -9.55 2.74 15.85
C CYS A 55 -10.14 1.98 14.65
N VAL A 56 -11.09 2.62 13.95
CA VAL A 56 -11.81 2.02 12.81
C VAL A 56 -10.84 1.73 11.66
N ALA A 57 -9.96 2.68 11.33
CA ALA A 57 -8.95 2.50 10.29
C ALA A 57 -8.04 1.28 10.54
N VAL A 58 -7.64 1.03 11.80
CA VAL A 58 -6.85 -0.16 12.16
C VAL A 58 -7.68 -1.43 12.01
N LYS A 59 -8.92 -1.44 12.52
CA LYS A 59 -9.83 -2.60 12.41
C LYS A 59 -10.06 -2.99 10.94
N GLU A 60 -10.32 -2.01 10.07
CA GLU A 60 -10.54 -2.24 8.64
C GLU A 60 -9.30 -2.84 7.96
N CYS A 61 -8.09 -2.33 8.27
CA CYS A 61 -6.87 -2.94 7.75
C CYS A 61 -6.71 -4.39 8.24
N CYS A 62 -6.86 -4.66 9.54
CA CYS A 62 -6.66 -6.00 10.10
C CYS A 62 -7.70 -7.04 9.63
N GLN A 63 -8.83 -6.60 9.07
CA GLN A 63 -9.85 -7.48 8.52
C GLN A 63 -9.60 -7.87 7.05
N LEU A 64 -8.67 -7.20 6.37
CA LEU A 64 -8.36 -7.50 4.97
C LEU A 64 -7.82 -8.92 4.82
N LYS A 65 -8.36 -9.67 3.86
CA LYS A 65 -7.89 -11.00 3.42
C LYS A 65 -7.48 -10.98 1.95
N ILE A 66 -6.56 -10.08 1.58
CA ILE A 66 -6.17 -9.84 0.18
C ILE A 66 -4.88 -10.59 -0.15
N GLY A 67 -4.88 -11.27 -1.30
CA GLY A 67 -3.73 -12.05 -1.77
C GLY A 67 -3.38 -13.25 -0.90
N GLY A 68 -4.31 -13.71 -0.04
CA GLY A 68 -4.09 -14.79 0.92
C GLY A 68 -3.51 -14.37 2.27
N TYR A 69 -3.47 -13.06 2.57
CA TYR A 69 -2.83 -12.52 3.78
C TYR A 69 -3.76 -11.66 4.61
N ASP A 70 -3.46 -11.59 5.91
CA ASP A 70 -4.25 -10.90 6.93
C ASP A 70 -3.48 -10.05 7.93
N ASP A 71 -2.20 -9.82 7.65
CA ASP A 71 -1.27 -8.97 8.42
C ASP A 71 -1.24 -7.52 7.89
N TRP A 72 -2.31 -7.08 7.23
CA TRP A 72 -2.46 -5.72 6.71
C TRP A 72 -2.63 -4.70 7.84
N ARG A 73 -1.91 -3.58 7.74
CA ARG A 73 -1.92 -2.51 8.75
C ARG A 73 -1.94 -1.11 8.12
N VAL A 74 -2.26 -0.12 8.94
CA VAL A 74 -2.08 1.30 8.62
C VAL A 74 -0.58 1.60 8.46
N PRO A 75 -0.14 2.34 7.43
CA PRO A 75 1.26 2.64 7.20
C PRO A 75 1.79 3.74 8.11
N GLU A 76 3.09 3.74 8.36
CA GLU A 76 3.79 4.88 8.96
C GLU A 76 4.05 5.97 7.90
N LEU A 77 4.21 7.22 8.36
CA LEU A 77 4.53 8.35 7.48
C LEU A 77 5.80 8.11 6.66
N LYS A 78 6.84 7.51 7.25
CA LYS A 78 8.11 7.23 6.55
C LYS A 78 7.93 6.23 5.41
N GLU A 79 6.99 5.30 5.55
CA GLU A 79 6.68 4.29 4.53
C GLU A 79 5.96 4.96 3.35
N LEU A 80 4.92 5.77 3.61
CA LEU A 80 4.22 6.50 2.54
C LEU A 80 5.12 7.52 1.83
N LYS A 81 5.97 8.25 2.58
CA LYS A 81 6.99 9.12 2.00
C LYS A 81 7.95 8.38 1.08
N SER A 82 8.17 7.07 1.27
CA SER A 82 9.07 6.33 0.38
C SER A 82 8.47 6.01 -0.99
N ILE A 83 7.13 6.05 -1.11
CA ILE A 83 6.40 5.69 -2.34
C ILE A 83 5.64 6.86 -3.00
N GLY A 84 5.51 8.00 -2.31
CA GLY A 84 4.56 9.06 -2.64
C GLY A 84 4.85 9.94 -3.88
N LEU A 85 6.02 9.86 -4.50
CA LEU A 85 6.39 10.61 -5.73
C LEU A 85 6.29 9.74 -7.00
N LEU A 86 5.90 8.48 -6.88
CA LEU A 86 6.12 7.49 -7.95
C LEU A 86 4.88 7.28 -8.82
N GLU A 87 4.60 8.27 -9.69
CA GLU A 87 3.35 8.35 -10.47
C GLU A 87 3.14 7.16 -11.40
N GLY A 88 4.22 6.51 -11.85
CA GLY A 88 4.13 5.36 -12.76
C GLY A 88 3.49 4.09 -12.15
N TYR A 89 3.42 3.99 -10.82
CA TYR A 89 2.93 2.77 -10.14
C TYR A 89 1.57 2.95 -9.48
N TRP A 90 1.15 4.18 -9.26
CA TRP A 90 0.01 4.50 -8.41
C TRP A 90 -0.88 5.51 -9.10
N TYR A 91 -2.17 5.21 -9.21
CA TYR A 91 -3.15 6.22 -9.61
C TYR A 91 -3.70 6.92 -8.37
N TRP A 92 -3.54 8.24 -8.31
CA TRP A 92 -3.98 9.09 -7.20
C TRP A 92 -4.88 10.27 -7.63
N GLY A 93 -5.28 10.32 -8.90
CA GLY A 93 -6.09 11.38 -9.48
C GLY A 93 -5.39 12.74 -9.58
N ASP A 94 -6.04 13.73 -10.18
CA ASP A 94 -5.40 15.02 -10.54
C ASP A 94 -5.01 15.89 -9.33
N SER A 95 -5.60 15.64 -8.16
CA SER A 95 -5.39 16.45 -6.93
C SER A 95 -4.53 15.78 -5.86
N GLY A 96 -4.10 14.54 -6.09
CA GLY A 96 -3.47 13.68 -5.09
C GLY A 96 -4.48 13.07 -4.10
N LEU A 97 -4.04 12.04 -3.38
CA LEU A 97 -4.87 11.30 -2.42
C LEU A 97 -4.39 11.56 -0.98
N LEU A 98 -5.30 11.93 -0.09
CA LEU A 98 -5.02 12.10 1.33
C LEU A 98 -5.13 10.76 2.05
N LEU A 99 -4.04 10.29 2.64
CA LEU A 99 -3.94 8.98 3.28
C LEU A 99 -3.63 9.12 4.76
N TRP A 100 -4.37 8.37 5.58
CA TRP A 100 -4.05 8.20 6.99
C TRP A 100 -2.70 7.49 7.17
N THR A 101 -1.97 7.91 8.20
CA THR A 101 -0.81 7.20 8.74
C THR A 101 -1.03 6.85 10.20
N CYS A 102 -0.31 5.85 10.71
CA CYS A 102 -0.28 5.55 12.15
C CYS A 102 0.72 6.44 12.92
N THR A 103 1.34 7.43 12.27
CA THR A 103 2.28 8.36 12.91
C THR A 103 1.51 9.42 13.73
N PRO A 104 1.65 9.45 15.07
CA PRO A 104 0.96 10.43 15.90
C PRO A 104 1.57 11.83 15.78
N CYS A 105 0.78 12.85 16.12
CA CYS A 105 1.32 14.19 16.38
C CYS A 105 2.17 14.17 17.66
N GLU A 106 3.28 14.93 17.70
CA GLU A 106 4.14 15.00 18.88
C GLU A 106 3.47 15.67 20.08
N GLN A 107 2.73 16.75 19.83
CA GLN A 107 2.10 17.56 20.89
C GLN A 107 0.85 16.87 21.44
N GLU A 108 0.02 16.29 20.57
CA GLU A 108 -1.31 15.76 20.91
C GLU A 108 -1.50 14.33 20.33
N PRO A 109 -0.68 13.35 20.75
CA PRO A 109 -0.59 12.04 20.09
C PRO A 109 -1.88 11.21 20.12
N LYS A 110 -2.75 11.48 21.09
CA LYS A 110 -4.05 10.80 21.27
C LYS A 110 -5.20 11.45 20.52
N GLU A 111 -5.08 12.73 20.18
CA GLU A 111 -6.14 13.48 19.51
C GLU A 111 -5.84 13.69 18.03
N ARG A 112 -4.56 13.71 17.66
CA ARG A 112 -4.11 14.10 16.34
C ARG A 112 -3.07 13.13 15.77
N ALA A 113 -3.13 12.94 14.46
CA ALA A 113 -2.23 12.07 13.72
C ALA A 113 -1.87 12.69 12.36
N THR A 114 -0.82 12.16 11.74
CA THR A 114 -0.37 12.67 10.45
C THR A 114 -1.19 12.09 9.30
N VAL A 115 -1.59 12.97 8.39
CA VAL A 115 -2.15 12.65 7.07
C VAL A 115 -1.09 12.98 6.03
N PHE A 116 -0.89 12.07 5.09
CA PHE A 116 0.04 12.24 3.97
C PHE A 116 -0.73 12.48 2.67
N LYS A 117 -0.36 13.53 1.93
CA LYS A 117 -0.89 13.82 0.61
C LYS A 117 0.01 13.17 -0.44
N PHE A 118 -0.48 12.08 -1.00
CA PHE A 118 0.16 11.31 -2.06
C PHE A 118 0.29 12.16 -3.35
N GLY A 119 1.40 12.00 -4.08
CA GLY A 119 1.74 12.73 -5.30
C GLY A 119 2.52 14.03 -5.09
N VAL A 120 2.39 14.68 -3.93
CA VAL A 120 3.04 16.00 -3.67
C VAL A 120 4.00 15.99 -2.47
N HIS A 121 4.25 14.82 -1.87
CA HIS A 121 5.17 14.66 -0.73
C HIS A 121 4.91 15.58 0.47
N TYR A 122 3.65 16.00 0.62
CA TYR A 122 3.19 16.88 1.68
C TYR A 122 2.53 16.07 2.79
N SER A 123 2.69 16.49 4.04
CA SER A 123 1.98 15.91 5.18
C SER A 123 1.56 17.00 6.15
N PHE A 124 0.42 16.81 6.81
CA PHE A 124 -0.07 17.70 7.84
C PHE A 124 -0.69 16.89 8.98
N VAL A 125 -0.97 17.56 10.09
CA VAL A 125 -1.59 16.95 11.26
C VAL A 125 -3.09 17.23 11.24
N ALA A 126 -3.90 16.18 11.29
CA ALA A 126 -5.36 16.25 11.32
C ALA A 126 -5.92 15.71 12.64
N SER A 127 -7.20 15.97 12.92
CA SER A 127 -7.89 15.33 14.04
C SER A 127 -8.03 13.84 13.76
N ARG A 128 -7.79 12.98 14.74
CA ARG A 128 -7.99 11.53 14.61
C ARG A 128 -9.45 11.15 14.33
N SER A 129 -10.40 12.05 14.61
CA SER A 129 -11.82 11.88 14.25
C SER A 129 -12.11 12.12 12.77
N ASP A 130 -11.22 12.81 12.05
CA ASP A 130 -11.39 13.09 10.63
C ASP A 130 -11.31 11.80 9.82
N LYS A 131 -12.07 11.73 8.73
CA LYS A 131 -12.16 10.52 7.90
C LYS A 131 -11.26 10.64 6.68
N TYR A 132 -10.25 9.79 6.61
CA TYR A 132 -9.38 9.65 5.44
C TYR A 132 -9.25 8.17 5.05
N PRO A 133 -9.01 7.87 3.77
CA PRO A 133 -8.69 6.51 3.35
C PRO A 133 -7.29 6.08 3.83
N VAL A 134 -7.07 4.77 3.85
CA VAL A 134 -5.77 4.15 4.17
C VAL A 134 -5.33 3.27 3.01
N ARG A 135 -4.09 3.44 2.55
CA ARG A 135 -3.43 2.43 1.71
C ARG A 135 -2.72 1.45 2.63
N ALA A 136 -3.35 0.31 2.89
CA ALA A 136 -2.81 -0.68 3.81
C ALA A 136 -1.45 -1.18 3.32
N VAL A 137 -0.56 -1.43 4.28
CA VAL A 137 0.79 -1.94 4.05
C VAL A 137 1.01 -3.19 4.90
N ARG A 138 1.92 -4.06 4.46
CA ARG A 138 2.39 -5.22 5.21
C ARG A 138 3.90 -5.40 5.05
N GLY A 139 4.50 -6.07 6.03
CA GLY A 139 5.96 -6.13 6.23
C GLY A 139 6.69 -7.32 5.63
N GLN A 140 5.99 -8.31 5.08
CA GLN A 140 6.61 -9.52 4.55
C GLN A 140 6.36 -9.64 3.05
N MET A 141 7.45 -9.62 2.26
CA MET A 141 7.39 -9.91 0.82
C MET A 141 7.14 -11.40 0.59
N ARG A 142 6.29 -11.75 -0.38
CA ARG A 142 6.14 -13.15 -0.78
C ARG A 142 7.35 -13.63 -1.61
N THR A 143 7.83 -14.84 -1.35
CA THR A 143 8.86 -15.51 -2.18
C THR A 143 8.28 -16.30 -3.35
N ASP A 144 6.97 -16.49 -3.40
CA ASP A 144 6.24 -17.36 -4.35
C ASP A 144 5.40 -16.57 -5.39
N ALA A 145 5.29 -15.25 -5.26
CA ALA A 145 4.49 -14.44 -6.18
C ALA A 145 5.23 -14.19 -7.48
N ILE A 146 4.85 -14.91 -8.52
CA ILE A 146 5.24 -14.58 -9.89
C ILE A 146 4.30 -13.47 -10.37
N ALA A 147 4.87 -12.35 -10.80
CA ALA A 147 4.12 -11.29 -11.47
C ALA A 147 3.39 -11.89 -12.67
N THR A 148 2.08 -12.07 -12.56
CA THR A 148 1.29 -12.54 -13.70
C THR A 148 1.04 -11.33 -14.59
N PRO A 149 1.46 -11.34 -15.87
CA PRO A 149 1.15 -10.25 -16.79
C PRO A 149 -0.36 -10.05 -16.88
N LYS A 150 -0.80 -8.82 -17.08
CA LYS A 150 -2.21 -8.51 -17.34
C LYS A 150 -2.67 -9.33 -18.55
N ALA A 151 -3.79 -10.04 -18.44
CA ALA A 151 -4.37 -10.76 -19.57
C ALA A 151 -4.62 -9.77 -20.72
N GLY A 152 -3.97 -9.98 -21.86
CA GLY A 152 -4.17 -9.18 -23.09
C GLY A 152 -3.03 -8.25 -23.49
N GLU A 153 -1.88 -8.24 -22.80
CA GLU A 153 -0.64 -7.71 -23.37
C GLU A 153 0.17 -8.88 -23.96
N SER A 154 -0.04 -9.16 -25.24
CA SER A 154 0.80 -10.05 -26.08
C SER A 154 1.20 -9.29 -27.34
#